data_AF-A0A485CT27-F1
#
_entry.id   AF-A0A485CT27-F1
#
_cell.length_a   1.000
_cell.length_b   1.000
_cell.length_c   1.000
_cell.angle_alpha   90.00
_cell.angle_beta   90.00
_cell.angle_gamma   90.00
#
_symmetry.space_group_name_H-M   'P 1'
#
loop_
_entity.id
_entity.type
_entity.pdbx_description
1 polymer ?
#
loop_
_entity_poly.entity_id
_entity_poly.type
_entity_poly.pdbx_seq_one_letter_code
_entity_poly.pdbx_strand_id
1 'polypeptide(L)'
;MNNLNPVATYALRLGDNGLVLAQRLGAWCGHAPELEIDLALANIGLDLLGQARNFLSYAAELSGSGDEDTLAFGRDERQFRNLLLVEQPNGNFADTIARQFFIDVWHVALFSRLVNRPRCADCRDCRQRAERSALSPAF
;
A
#
# COMPACT_ATOMS: atom_id res chain seq x y z
N MET A 1 14.35 21.30 10.79
CA MET A 1 13.27 20.36 10.39
C MET A 1 13.32 20.29 8.88
N ASN A 2 13.93 19.24 8.32
CA ASN A 2 14.07 19.11 6.86
C ASN A 2 12.69 19.17 6.21
N ASN A 3 12.50 20.10 5.28
CA ASN A 3 11.32 20.14 4.42
C ASN A 3 11.33 18.87 3.56
N LEU A 4 10.76 17.79 4.08
CA LEU A 4 10.49 16.59 3.32
C LEU A 4 9.60 16.98 2.15
N ASN A 5 10.02 16.61 0.95
CA ASN A 5 9.25 16.83 -0.27
C ASN A 5 7.80 16.36 -0.01
N PRO A 6 6.78 17.22 -0.20
CA PRO A 6 5.39 16.86 0.09
C PRO A 6 4.93 15.67 -0.75
N VAL A 7 5.48 15.50 -1.96
CA VAL A 7 5.23 14.35 -2.84
C VAL A 7 5.86 13.08 -2.26
N ALA A 8 7.09 13.16 -1.75
CA ALA A 8 7.74 12.02 -1.10
C ALA A 8 6.96 11.55 0.13
N THR A 9 6.50 12.49 0.95
CA THR A 9 5.67 12.17 2.14
C THR A 9 4.34 11.53 1.74
N TYR A 10 3.74 11.99 0.64
CA TYR A 10 2.48 11.42 0.14
C TYR A 10 2.68 10.02 -0.44
N ALA A 11 3.72 9.80 -1.25
CA ALA A 11 4.09 8.48 -1.75
C ALA A 11 4.39 7.51 -0.60
N LEU A 12 5.13 7.97 0.43
CA LEU A 12 5.44 7.18 1.63
C LEU A 12 4.16 6.70 2.34
N ARG A 13 3.15 7.58 2.48
CA ARG A 13 1.85 7.20 3.08
C ARG A 13 1.13 6.11 2.28
N LEU A 14 1.15 6.19 0.95
CA LEU A 14 0.55 5.16 0.09
C LEU A 14 1.31 3.83 0.20
N GLY A 15 2.64 3.88 0.26
CA GLY A 15 3.48 2.71 0.47
C GLY A 15 3.23 2.04 1.82
N ASP A 16 3.16 2.84 2.90
CA ASP A 16 2.92 2.35 4.26
C ASP A 16 1.56 1.66 4.39
N ASN A 17 0.52 2.18 3.73
CA ASN A 17 -0.79 1.55 3.71
C ASN A 17 -0.74 0.12 3.13
N GLY A 18 -0.11 -0.02 1.96
CA GLY A 18 0.04 -1.32 1.30
C GLY A 18 0.90 -2.27 2.10
N LEU A 19 2.00 -1.79 2.67
CA LEU A 19 2.94 -2.60 3.45
C LEU A 19 2.30 -3.19 4.71
N VAL A 20 1.61 -2.35 5.49
CA VAL A 20 0.96 -2.79 6.73
C VAL A 20 -0.21 -3.73 6.44
N LEU A 21 -1.03 -3.45 5.41
CA LEU A 21 -2.14 -4.33 5.06
C LEU A 21 -1.64 -5.67 4.50
N ALA A 22 -0.58 -5.67 3.68
CA ALA A 22 0.05 -6.91 3.21
C ALA A 22 0.54 -7.77 4.38
N GLN A 23 1.14 -7.16 5.41
CA GLN A 23 1.54 -7.88 6.62
C GLN A 23 0.34 -8.48 7.37
N ARG A 24 -0.78 -7.76 7.45
CA ARG A 24 -2.02 -8.27 8.05
C ARG A 24 -2.58 -9.45 7.28
N LEU A 25 -2.58 -9.41 5.95
CA LEU A 25 -3.04 -10.52 5.12
C LEU A 25 -2.09 -11.72 5.16
N GLY A 26 -0.77 -11.49 5.22
CA GLY A 26 0.21 -12.57 5.37
C GLY A 26 0.01 -13.41 6.64
N ALA A 27 -0.53 -12.81 7.71
CA ALA A 27 -0.86 -13.53 8.93
C ALA A 27 -2.05 -14.50 8.80
N TRP A 28 -2.84 -14.42 7.71
CA TRP A 28 -3.90 -15.39 7.40
C TRP A 28 -3.40 -16.66 6.72
N CYS A 29 -2.15 -16.67 6.23
CA CYS A 29 -1.58 -17.81 5.51
C CYS A 29 -1.66 -19.08 6.36
N GLY A 30 -2.37 -20.10 5.88
CA GLY A 30 -2.61 -21.37 6.55
C GLY A 30 -3.71 -21.37 7.61
N HIS A 31 -4.44 -20.25 7.79
CA HIS A 31 -5.44 -20.06 8.83
C HIS A 31 -6.81 -19.64 8.29
N ALA A 32 -6.96 -19.50 6.97
CA ALA A 32 -8.24 -19.16 6.35
C ALA A 32 -9.25 -20.32 6.46
N PRO A 33 -10.57 -20.05 6.37
CA PRO A 33 -11.60 -21.09 6.48
C PRO A 33 -11.54 -22.15 5.38
N GLU A 34 -11.12 -21.75 4.18
CA GLU A 34 -11.05 -22.57 2.98
C GLU A 34 -9.75 -22.27 2.22
N LEU A 35 -9.24 -23.25 1.46
CA LEU A 35 -7.97 -23.13 0.73
C LEU A 35 -8.03 -22.02 -0.33
N GLU A 36 -9.18 -21.90 -0.99
CA GLU A 36 -9.46 -20.88 -2.01
C GLU A 36 -9.39 -19.47 -1.42
N ILE A 37 -9.89 -19.30 -0.20
CA ILE A 37 -9.83 -18.04 0.53
C ILE A 37 -8.38 -17.73 0.93
N ASP A 38 -7.64 -18.73 1.40
CA ASP A 38 -6.23 -18.57 1.76
C ASP A 38 -5.40 -18.09 0.57
N LEU A 39 -5.57 -18.74 -0.59
CA LEU A 39 -4.93 -18.37 -1.84
C LEU A 39 -5.34 -16.96 -2.28
N ALA A 40 -6.62 -16.60 -2.17
CA ALA A 40 -7.10 -15.28 -2.53
C ALA A 40 -6.50 -14.18 -1.61
N LEU A 41 -6.48 -14.38 -0.30
CA LEU A 41 -5.89 -13.42 0.65
C LEU A 41 -4.38 -13.28 0.44
N ALA A 42 -3.68 -14.38 0.15
CA ALA A 42 -2.25 -14.35 -0.17
C ALA A 42 -1.97 -13.57 -1.45
N ASN A 43 -2.78 -13.75 -2.50
CA ASN A 43 -2.65 -13.01 -3.76
C ASN A 43 -2.89 -11.51 -3.55
N ILE A 44 -3.93 -11.13 -2.81
CA ILE A 44 -4.20 -9.72 -2.47
C ILE A 44 -3.03 -9.14 -1.66
N GLY A 45 -2.50 -9.90 -0.70
CA GLY A 45 -1.33 -9.49 0.08
C GLY A 45 -0.08 -9.25 -0.78
N LEU A 46 0.17 -10.13 -1.75
CA LEU A 46 1.28 -10.00 -2.71
C LEU A 46 1.13 -8.77 -3.60
N ASP A 47 -0.08 -8.49 -4.08
CA ASP A 47 -0.37 -7.30 -4.87
C ASP A 47 -0.12 -6.02 -4.07
N LEU A 48 -0.65 -5.96 -2.83
CA LEU A 48 -0.43 -4.83 -1.92
C LEU A 48 1.05 -4.63 -1.60
N LEU A 49 1.81 -5.71 -1.42
CA LEU A 49 3.25 -5.65 -1.22
C LEU A 49 3.97 -5.11 -2.46
N GLY A 50 3.58 -5.56 -3.66
CA GLY A 50 4.11 -5.03 -4.93
C GLY A 50 3.83 -3.53 -5.08
N GLN A 51 2.63 -3.08 -4.72
CA GLN A 51 2.27 -1.66 -4.70
C GLN A 51 3.09 -0.88 -3.66
N ALA A 52 3.27 -1.43 -2.46
CA ALA A 52 4.06 -0.82 -1.41
C ALA A 52 5.51 -0.59 -1.85
N ARG A 53 6.14 -1.62 -2.43
CA ARG A 53 7.49 -1.53 -3.03
C ARG A 53 7.59 -0.42 -4.06
N ASN A 54 6.62 -0.33 -4.97
CA ASN A 54 6.58 0.73 -5.97
C ASN A 54 6.55 2.12 -5.34
N PHE A 55 5.72 2.36 -4.32
CA PHE A 55 5.61 3.67 -3.67
C PHE A 55 6.79 4.00 -2.75
N LEU A 56 7.32 3.01 -2.02
CA LEU A 56 8.47 3.18 -1.13
C LEU A 56 9.75 3.47 -1.91
N SER A 57 10.00 2.71 -2.99
CA SER A 57 11.11 2.98 -3.91
C SER A 57 11.04 4.41 -4.46
N TYR A 58 9.85 4.87 -4.86
CA TYR A 58 9.65 6.23 -5.35
C TYR A 58 9.85 7.31 -4.26
N ALA A 59 9.41 7.04 -3.03
CA ALA A 59 9.64 7.95 -1.90
C ALA A 59 11.13 8.06 -1.55
N ALA A 60 11.89 6.96 -1.66
CA ALA A 60 13.34 6.94 -1.49
C ALA A 60 14.06 7.74 -2.59
N GLU A 61 13.68 7.54 -3.85
CA GLU A 61 14.17 8.30 -5.01
C GLU A 61 13.98 9.81 -4.81
N LEU A 62 12.78 10.24 -4.38
CA LEU A 62 12.47 11.66 -4.12
C LEU A 62 13.15 12.24 -2.88
N SER A 63 13.47 11.40 -1.90
CA SER A 63 14.17 11.83 -0.67
C SER A 63 15.69 11.87 -0.86
N GLY A 64 16.21 11.25 -1.94
CA GLY A 64 17.63 11.21 -2.26
C GLY A 64 18.46 10.36 -1.29
N SER A 65 17.82 9.51 -0.48
CA SER A 65 18.47 8.69 0.54
C SER A 65 17.68 7.43 0.86
N GLY A 66 18.38 6.30 0.97
CA GLY A 66 17.79 4.99 1.28
C GLY A 66 17.22 4.26 0.06
N ASP A 67 16.58 3.13 0.33
CA ASP A 67 15.85 2.28 -0.61
C ASP A 67 14.53 1.81 0.01
N GLU A 68 13.77 0.97 -0.71
CA GLU A 68 12.51 0.43 -0.21
C GLU A 68 12.66 -0.35 1.10
N ASP A 69 13.74 -1.11 1.27
CA ASP A 69 14.01 -1.91 2.46
C ASP A 69 14.36 -1.05 3.66
N THR A 70 15.18 -0.01 3.48
CA THR A 70 15.51 0.95 4.54
C THR A 70 14.25 1.67 5.01
N LEU A 71 13.34 2.00 4.11
CA LEU A 71 12.05 2.58 4.48
C LEU A 71 11.12 1.53 5.12
N ALA A 72 11.11 0.28 4.67
CA ALA A 72 10.23 -0.74 5.25
C ALA A 72 10.68 -1.18 6.65
N PHE A 73 11.98 -1.39 6.86
CA PHE A 73 12.54 -2.01 8.07
C PHE A 73 13.31 -1.06 8.98
N GLY A 74 13.80 0.07 8.47
CA GLY A 74 14.62 1.02 9.22
C GLY A 74 13.84 2.12 9.94
N ARG A 75 12.50 2.12 9.85
CA ARG A 75 11.61 3.11 10.47
C ARG A 75 10.94 2.57 11.72
N ASP A 76 10.83 3.43 12.73
CA ASP A 76 10.06 3.18 13.95
C ASP A 76 8.57 3.52 13.76
N GLU A 77 7.70 3.05 14.67
CA GLU A 77 6.24 3.23 14.63
C GLU A 77 5.82 4.70 14.42
N ARG A 78 6.55 5.65 15.03
CA ARG A 78 6.25 7.10 14.91
C ARG A 78 6.56 7.68 13.53
N GLN A 79 7.31 6.96 12.71
CA GLN A 79 7.72 7.35 11.37
C GLN A 79 6.82 6.71 10.30
N PHE A 80 6.05 5.68 10.65
CA PHE A 80 5.01 5.13 9.79
C PHE A 80 3.83 6.10 9.68
N ARG A 81 3.28 6.19 8.46
CA ARG A 81 2.17 7.11 8.15
C ARG A 81 1.02 6.39 7.45
N ASN A 82 0.82 5.12 7.77
CA ASN A 82 -0.32 4.34 7.30
C ASN A 82 -1.64 4.87 7.89
N LEU A 83 -2.75 4.48 7.28
CA LEU A 83 -4.09 4.66 7.82
C LEU A 83 -4.26 3.77 9.05
N LEU A 84 -4.91 4.29 10.08
CA LEU A 84 -5.25 3.51 11.29
C LEU A 84 -6.17 2.31 10.98
N LEU A 85 -6.84 2.34 9.83
CA LEU A 85 -7.69 1.24 9.38
C LEU A 85 -6.87 0.00 8.99
N VAL A 86 -5.70 0.16 8.37
CA VAL A 86 -4.90 -0.98 7.89
C VAL A 86 -4.12 -1.68 9.00
N GLU A 87 -3.84 -0.98 10.10
CA GLU A 87 -3.14 -1.55 11.25
C GLU A 87 -4.06 -2.32 12.20
N GLN A 88 -5.39 -2.25 12.03
CA GLN A 88 -6.32 -3.00 12.87
C GLN A 88 -6.00 -4.50 12.86
N PRO A 89 -6.19 -5.22 13.98
CA PRO A 89 -5.99 -6.67 14.02
C PRO A 89 -6.95 -7.40 13.07
N ASN A 90 -6.59 -8.61 12.65
CA ASN A 90 -7.42 -9.40 11.73
C ASN A 90 -8.76 -9.81 12.33
N GLY A 91 -8.81 -10.08 13.63
CA GLY A 91 -10.04 -10.51 14.31
C GLY A 91 -10.61 -11.78 13.71
N ASN A 92 -11.93 -11.81 13.53
CA ASN A 92 -12.59 -12.86 12.76
C ASN A 92 -12.53 -12.57 11.24
N PHE A 93 -12.94 -13.53 10.42
CA PHE A 93 -12.90 -13.36 8.96
C PHE A 93 -13.74 -12.17 8.47
N ALA A 94 -14.90 -11.90 9.08
CA ALA A 94 -15.75 -10.77 8.72
C ALA A 94 -15.09 -9.42 9.02
N ASP A 95 -14.32 -9.31 10.12
CA ASP A 95 -13.55 -8.10 10.43
C ASP A 95 -12.49 -7.82 9.36
N THR A 96 -11.81 -8.89 8.90
CA THR A 96 -10.83 -8.80 7.81
C THR A 96 -11.49 -8.38 6.50
N ILE A 97 -12.64 -8.97 6.14
CA ILE A 97 -13.38 -8.61 4.91
C ILE A 97 -13.90 -7.18 4.97
N ALA A 98 -14.42 -6.72 6.11
CA ALA A 98 -14.88 -5.34 6.27
C ALA A 98 -13.73 -4.34 6.06
N ARG A 99 -12.57 -4.61 6.68
CA ARG A 99 -11.36 -3.79 6.48
C ARG A 99 -10.91 -3.80 5.01
N GLN A 100 -10.88 -4.97 4.39
CA GLN A 100 -10.47 -5.13 3.00
C GLN A 100 -11.38 -4.35 2.06
N PHE A 101 -12.71 -4.52 2.19
CA PHE A 101 -13.70 -3.82 1.39
C PHE A 101 -13.54 -2.30 1.46
N PHE A 102 -13.38 -1.73 2.66
CA PHE A 102 -13.22 -0.28 2.80
C PHE A 102 -11.93 0.24 2.15
N ILE A 103 -10.84 -0.51 2.25
CA ILE A 103 -9.57 -0.15 1.62
C ILE A 103 -9.66 -0.30 0.10
N ASP A 104 -10.30 -1.35 -0.42
CA ASP A 104 -10.42 -1.57 -1.86
C ASP A 104 -11.28 -0.49 -2.53
N VAL A 105 -12.43 -0.14 -1.94
CA VAL A 105 -13.27 0.96 -2.43
C VAL A 105 -12.49 2.28 -2.43
N TRP A 106 -11.70 2.53 -1.37
CA TRP A 106 -10.84 3.71 -1.29
C TRP A 106 -9.74 3.69 -2.36
N HIS A 107 -9.06 2.56 -2.57
CA HIS A 107 -8.02 2.38 -3.58
C HIS A 107 -8.56 2.60 -4.98
N VAL A 108 -9.71 2.01 -5.33
CA VAL A 108 -10.33 2.20 -6.64
C VAL A 108 -10.60 3.68 -6.88
N ALA A 109 -11.23 4.38 -5.92
CA ALA A 109 -11.54 5.80 -6.06
C ALA A 109 -10.27 6.67 -6.12
N LEU A 110 -9.27 6.36 -5.31
CA LEU A 110 -8.01 7.08 -5.22
C LEU A 110 -7.19 6.92 -6.51
N PHE A 111 -6.88 5.68 -6.89
CA PHE A 111 -6.04 5.40 -8.04
C PHE A 111 -6.71 5.83 -9.35
N SER A 112 -8.03 5.66 -9.49
CA SER A 112 -8.77 6.20 -10.64
C SER A 112 -8.58 7.71 -10.82
N ARG A 113 -8.49 8.47 -9.72
CA ARG A 113 -8.26 9.92 -9.77
C ARG A 113 -6.79 10.29 -9.94
N LEU A 114 -5.88 9.53 -9.33
CA LEU A 114 -4.43 9.73 -9.49
C LEU A 114 -4.00 9.51 -10.94
N VAL A 115 -4.56 8.50 -11.61
CA VAL A 115 -4.28 8.21 -13.02
C VAL A 115 -4.80 9.31 -13.95
N ASN A 116 -6.01 9.82 -13.67
CA ASN A 116 -6.68 10.80 -14.55
C ASN A 116 -6.26 12.26 -14.31
N ARG A 117 -5.35 12.55 -13.36
CA ARG A 117 -4.85 13.91 -13.08
C ARG A 117 -3.92 14.39 -14.21
N PRO A 118 -4.21 15.50 -14.92
CA PRO A 118 -3.32 16.02 -15.96
C PRO A 118 -2.18 16.86 -15.35
N ARG A 119 -0.95 16.57 -15.79
CA ARG A 119 0.28 17.38 -15.75
C ARG A 119 0.74 17.90 -14.37
N CYS A 120 1.52 17.09 -13.66
CA CYS A 120 2.68 17.61 -12.91
C CYS A 120 3.92 16.80 -13.31
N ALA A 121 5.09 17.44 -13.43
CA ALA A 121 6.31 16.79 -13.92
C ALA A 121 6.76 15.64 -12.98
N ASP A 122 6.58 15.80 -11.67
CA ASP A 122 6.76 14.76 -10.64
C ASP A 122 5.64 13.70 -10.68
N CYS A 123 4.46 14.03 -11.20
CA CYS A 123 3.28 13.15 -11.17
C CYS A 123 3.29 12.11 -12.28
N ARG A 124 4.22 12.13 -13.23
CA ARG A 124 4.30 11.11 -14.29
C ARG A 124 4.65 9.74 -13.73
N ASP A 125 5.64 9.68 -12.84
CA ASP A 125 6.05 8.42 -12.20
C ASP A 125 5.03 7.95 -11.17
N CYS A 126 4.45 8.89 -10.41
CA CYS A 126 3.35 8.60 -9.49
C CYS A 126 2.13 8.04 -10.25
N ARG A 127 1.83 8.58 -11.44
CA ARG A 127 0.79 8.08 -12.34
C ARG A 127 1.11 6.69 -12.89
N GLN A 128 2.31 6.45 -13.42
CA GLN A 128 2.68 5.11 -13.93
C GLN A 128 2.61 4.03 -12.84
N ARG A 129 3.04 4.37 -11.62
CA ARG A 129 2.98 3.44 -10.48
C ARG A 129 1.54 3.25 -9.99
N ALA A 130 0.70 4.30 -10.02
CA ALA A 130 -0.73 4.18 -9.76
C ALA A 130 -1.47 3.39 -10.86
N GLU A 131 -1.10 3.51 -12.14
CA GLU A 131 -1.65 2.71 -13.25
C GLU A 131 -1.33 1.23 -13.05
N ARG A 132 -0.09 0.89 -12.69
CA ARG A 132 0.29 -0.49 -12.34
C ARG A 132 -0.48 -1.03 -11.13
N SER A 133 -0.82 -0.17 -10.18
CA SER A 133 -1.58 -0.52 -8.97
C SER A 133 -3.10 -0.63 -9.26
N ALA A 134 -3.63 0.15 -10.19
CA ALA A 134 -5.04 0.14 -10.59
C ALA A 134 -5.40 -0.99 -11.56
N LEU A 135 -4.40 -1.53 -12.27
CA LEU A 135 -4.55 -2.58 -13.27
C LEU A 135 -4.42 -3.99 -12.71
N SER A 136 -4.15 -4.19 -11.40
CA SER A 136 -4.32 -5.50 -10.77
C SER A 136 -5.79 -5.64 -10.38
N PRO A 137 -6.62 -6.39 -11.14
CA PRO A 137 -7.94 -6.72 -10.64
C PRO A 137 -7.70 -7.70 -9.50
N ALA A 138 -8.11 -7.34 -8.30
CA ALA A 138 -8.27 -8.31 -7.21
C ALA A 138 -9.47 -9.22 -7.55
N PHE A 139 -9.35 -10.03 -8.61
CA PHE A 139 -10.26 -11.11 -9.01
C PHE A 139 -9.50 -12.12 -9.88
#